data_AF-A0A7J3TXC2-F1
#
_entry.id   AF-A0A7J3TXC2-F1
#
_cell.length_a   1.000
_cell.length_b   1.000
_cell.length_c   1.000
_cell.angle_alpha   90.00
_cell.angle_beta   90.00
_cell.angle_gamma   90.00
#
_symmetry.space_group_name_H-M   'P 1'
#
loop_
_entity.id
_entity.type
_entity.pdbx_description
1 polymer ?
#
loop_
_entity_poly.entity_id
_entity_poly.type
_entity_poly.pdbx_seq_one_letter_code
_entity_poly.pdbx_strand_id
1 'polypeptide(L)'
;MKVSTKSIPKPIVKIPKAGYGFREGRGFSIGELKEAGLSVGKARALGLYVDVRRRSVRKENVEALKKFLKEVEGKAKAETQQNQTEVKG
;
A
#
# COMPACT_ATOMS: atom_id res chain seq x y z
N MET A 1 0.68 -20.89 1.64
CA MET A 1 0.65 -20.05 0.42
C MET A 1 1.63 -18.90 0.60
N LYS A 2 2.69 -18.81 -0.22
CA LYS A 2 3.62 -17.67 -0.20
C LYS A 2 3.01 -16.56 -1.07
N VAL A 3 2.30 -15.62 -0.45
CA VAL A 3 1.92 -14.37 -1.12
C VAL A 3 3.19 -13.62 -1.47
N SER A 4 3.40 -13.34 -2.75
CA SER A 4 4.57 -12.64 -3.27
C SER A 4 4.60 -11.21 -2.70
N THR A 5 5.45 -10.97 -1.69
CA THR A 5 5.56 -9.69 -0.97
C THR A 5 6.22 -8.56 -1.78
N LYS A 6 6.53 -8.79 -3.07
CA LYS A 6 7.47 -7.96 -3.84
C LYS A 6 6.95 -6.55 -4.17
N SER A 7 5.65 -6.27 -3.98
CA SER A 7 5.04 -4.97 -4.31
C SER A 7 4.33 -4.27 -3.16
N ILE A 8 4.30 -4.81 -1.94
CA ILE A 8 3.57 -4.18 -0.83
C ILE A 8 4.47 -3.11 -0.21
N PRO A 9 4.09 -1.81 -0.25
CA PRO A 9 4.91 -0.76 0.33
C PRO A 9 4.96 -0.91 1.86
N LYS A 10 6.10 -0.57 2.46
CA LYS A 10 6.24 -0.48 3.90
C LYS A 10 6.28 0.99 4.34
N PRO A 11 5.60 1.35 5.43
CA PRO A 11 5.63 2.72 5.93
C PRO A 11 6.98 3.02 6.58
N ILE A 12 7.45 4.24 6.40
CA ILE A 12 8.59 4.80 7.12
C ILE A 12 8.08 5.46 8.40
N VAL A 13 8.70 5.16 9.54
CA VAL A 13 8.33 5.72 10.85
C VAL A 13 9.55 6.27 11.57
N LYS A 14 9.36 7.35 12.32
CA LYS A 14 10.43 7.94 13.14
C LYS A 14 10.74 7.03 14.33
N ILE A 15 12.02 6.89 14.66
CA ILE A 15 12.42 6.21 15.89
C ILE A 15 12.06 7.11 17.09
N PRO A 16 11.40 6.61 18.15
CA PRO A 16 10.93 7.44 19.26
C PRO A 16 12.04 8.18 20.02
N LYS A 17 13.26 7.65 19.98
CA LYS A 17 14.40 8.21 20.69
C LYS A 17 14.89 9.48 19.99
N ALA A 18 15.03 10.58 20.73
CA ALA A 18 15.46 11.87 20.20
C ALA A 18 16.81 11.75 19.46
N GLY A 19 16.89 12.31 18.26
CA GLY A 19 18.07 12.23 17.40
C GLY A 19 18.20 10.95 16.56
N TYR A 20 17.33 9.95 16.75
CA TYR A 20 17.36 8.74 15.93
C TYR A 20 16.53 8.92 14.65
N GLY A 21 17.03 8.35 13.56
CA GLY A 21 16.47 8.48 12.21
C GLY A 21 15.14 7.75 12.00
N PHE A 22 15.00 7.13 10.83
CA PHE A 22 13.78 6.46 10.41
C PHE A 22 13.97 4.95 10.32
N ARG A 23 12.87 4.21 10.49
CA ARG A 23 12.83 2.75 10.34
C ARG A 23 11.58 2.33 9.58
N GLU A 24 11.57 1.09 9.12
CA GLU A 24 10.34 0.46 8.63
C GLU A 24 9.34 0.28 9.79
N GLY A 25 8.13 0.75 9.56
CA GLY A 25 6.99 0.53 10.44
C GLY A 25 6.29 -0.78 10.13
N ARG A 26 5.51 -1.27 11.10
CA ARG A 26 4.74 -2.51 10.95
C ARG A 26 3.60 -2.38 9.93
N GLY A 27 2.97 -1.22 9.84
CA GLY A 27 1.80 -0.99 9.00
C GLY A 27 1.39 0.48 8.93
N PHE A 28 0.60 0.84 7.92
CA PHE A 28 0.14 2.21 7.67
C PHE A 28 -0.83 2.67 8.75
N SER A 29 -0.79 3.95 9.09
CA SER A 29 -1.74 4.52 10.03
C SER A 29 -3.11 4.71 9.39
N ILE A 30 -4.16 4.82 10.21
CA ILE A 30 -5.51 5.07 9.71
C ILE A 30 -5.57 6.42 8.97
N GLY A 31 -4.82 7.43 9.45
CA GLY A 31 -4.74 8.74 8.79
C GLY A 31 -4.09 8.66 7.41
N GLU A 32 -2.96 7.93 7.29
CA GLU A 32 -2.28 7.71 6.01
C GLU A 32 -3.18 7.00 4.99
N LEU A 33 -3.93 5.98 5.42
CA LEU A 33 -4.89 5.28 4.57
C LEU A 33 -6.02 6.19 4.10
N LYS A 34 -6.60 6.98 5.00
CA LYS A 34 -7.67 7.94 4.66
C LYS A 34 -7.19 8.98 3.63
N GLU A 35 -6.00 9.54 3.80
CA GLU A 35 -5.42 10.49 2.84
C GLU A 35 -5.08 9.86 1.48
N ALA A 36 -4.81 8.56 1.46
CA ALA A 36 -4.65 7.79 0.24
C ALA A 36 -5.98 7.33 -0.39
N GLY A 37 -7.13 7.61 0.24
CA GLY A 37 -8.45 7.19 -0.26
C GLY A 37 -8.81 5.74 0.07
N LEU A 38 -8.14 5.11 1.04
CA LEU A 38 -8.35 3.73 1.46
C LEU A 38 -9.12 3.64 2.78
N SER A 39 -10.07 2.71 2.82
CA SER A 39 -10.61 2.20 4.08
C SER A 39 -9.72 1.10 4.65
N VAL A 40 -9.79 0.86 5.95
CA VAL A 40 -9.05 -0.22 6.61
C VAL A 40 -9.37 -1.59 6.00
N GLY A 41 -10.65 -1.83 5.66
CA GLY A 41 -11.08 -3.05 5.01
C GLY A 41 -10.44 -3.24 3.63
N LYS A 42 -10.51 -2.20 2.77
CA LYS A 42 -9.88 -2.23 1.44
C LYS A 42 -8.36 -2.42 1.55
N ALA A 43 -7.71 -1.73 2.48
CA ALA A 43 -6.27 -1.87 2.70
C ALA A 43 -5.88 -3.31 3.05
N ARG A 44 -6.61 -3.95 3.98
CA ARG A 44 -6.36 -5.35 4.36
C ARG A 44 -6.62 -6.32 3.20
N ALA A 45 -7.66 -6.09 2.40
CA ALA A 45 -7.95 -6.89 1.21
C ALA A 45 -6.82 -6.81 0.17
N LEU A 46 -6.18 -5.65 0.04
CA LEU A 46 -4.99 -5.44 -0.80
C LEU A 46 -3.69 -5.98 -0.18
N GLY A 47 -3.74 -6.60 1.00
CA GLY A 47 -2.56 -7.13 1.71
C GLY A 47 -1.73 -6.08 2.46
N LEU A 48 -2.22 -4.84 2.60
CA LEU A 48 -1.54 -3.80 3.38
C LEU A 48 -1.70 -4.06 4.88
N TYR A 49 -0.58 -4.01 5.59
CA TYR A 49 -0.60 -4.00 7.05
C TYR A 49 -1.10 -2.65 7.57
N VAL A 50 -2.01 -2.70 8.55
CA VAL A 50 -2.60 -1.51 9.16
C VAL A 50 -2.22 -1.45 10.64
N ASP A 51 -1.60 -0.34 11.05
CA ASP A 51 -1.32 -0.04 12.44
C ASP A 51 -2.38 0.90 13.00
N VAL A 52 -3.47 0.31 13.50
CA VAL A 52 -4.63 1.04 14.04
C VAL A 52 -4.30 1.91 15.27
N ARG A 53 -3.16 1.66 15.93
CA ARG A 53 -2.75 2.40 17.13
C ARG A 53 -1.92 3.64 16.79
N ARG A 54 -1.29 3.68 15.60
CA ARG A 54 -0.44 4.80 15.17
C ARG A 54 -1.28 5.97 14.69
N ARG A 55 -1.04 7.15 15.25
CA ARG A 55 -1.72 8.40 14.87
C ARG A 55 -0.91 9.31 13.95
N SER A 56 0.40 9.09 13.85
CA SER A 56 1.27 9.87 12.97
C SER A 56 0.85 9.70 11.51
N VAL A 57 0.86 10.80 10.76
CA VAL A 57 0.69 10.79 9.31
C VAL A 57 1.94 11.37 8.67
N ARG A 58 2.42 10.70 7.63
CA ARG A 58 3.61 11.09 6.88
C ARG A 58 3.30 11.14 5.40
N LYS A 59 3.70 12.24 4.76
CA LYS A 59 3.46 12.47 3.34
C LYS A 59 4.11 11.40 2.47
N GLU A 60 5.32 10.97 2.83
CA GLU A 60 6.06 9.94 2.07
C GLU A 60 5.31 8.60 2.07
N ASN A 61 4.63 8.26 3.17
CA ASN A 61 3.83 7.04 3.28
C ASN A 61 2.55 7.13 2.46
N VAL A 62 1.89 8.30 2.44
CA VAL A 62 0.69 8.54 1.63
C VAL A 62 1.03 8.48 0.13
N GLU A 63 2.16 9.05 -0.27
CA GLU A 63 2.65 8.96 -1.65
C GLU A 63 2.96 7.51 -2.05
N ALA A 64 3.61 6.74 -1.18
CA ALA A 64 3.87 5.32 -1.41
C ALA A 64 2.56 4.53 -1.59
N LEU A 65 1.54 4.79 -0.78
CA LEU A 65 0.21 4.18 -0.93
C LEU A 65 -0.44 4.55 -2.26
N LYS A 66 -0.41 5.83 -2.65
CA LYS A 66 -0.98 6.29 -3.93
C LYS A 66 -0.28 5.66 -5.14
N LYS A 67 1.05 5.52 -5.10
CA LYS A 67 1.82 4.83 -6.15
C LYS A 67 1.42 3.35 -6.24
N PHE A 68 1.36 2.67 -5.10
CA PHE A 68 0.92 1.28 -5.03
C PHE A 68 -0.48 1.08 -5.63
N LEU A 69 -1.44 1.95 -5.33
CA LEU A 69 -2.79 1.87 -5.90
C LEU A 69 -2.78 2.00 -7.43
N LYS A 70 -2.00 2.94 -7.98
CA LYS A 70 -1.85 3.09 -9.43
C LYS A 70 -1.26 1.84 -10.09
N GLU A 71 -0.28 1.21 -9.44
CA GLU A 71 0.32 -0.03 -9.94
C GLU A 71 -0.67 -1.19 -9.94
N VAL A 72 -1.48 -1.31 -8.88
CA VAL A 72 -2.52 -2.34 -8.78
C VAL A 72 -3.60 -2.14 -9.85
N GLU A 73 -4.05 -0.90 -10.06
CA GLU A 73 -5.01 -0.57 -11.12
C GLU A 73 -4.44 -0.79 -12.53
N GLY A 74 -3.17 -0.45 -12.75
CA GLY A 74 -2.49 -0.66 -14.03
C GLY A 74 -2.39 -2.13 -14.42
N LYS A 75 -2.09 -3.00 -13.44
CA LYS A 75 -2.05 -4.46 -13.67
C LYS A 75 -3.42 -5.03 -14.03
N ALA A 76 -4.49 -4.59 -13.36
CA ALA A 76 -5.85 -5.03 -13.68
C ALA A 76 -6.25 -4.68 -15.13
N LYS A 77 -5.81 -3.52 -15.64
CA LYS A 77 -6.08 -3.10 -17.02
C LYS A 77 -5.27 -3.89 -18.06
N ALA A 78 -4.02 -4.24 -17.74
CA ALA A 78 -3.16 -5.02 -18.63
C ALA A 78 -3.67 -6.46 -18.82
N GLU A 79 -4.18 -7.10 -17.77
CA GLU A 79 -4.75 -8.46 -17.83
C GLU A 79 -6.06 -8.50 -18.64
N THR A 80 -6.85 -7.42 -18.62
CA THR A 80 -8.13 -7.35 -19.36
C THR A 80 -7.95 -7.32 -20.88
N GLN A 81 -6.81 -6.83 -21.38
CA GLN A 81 -6.54 -6.73 -22.83
C GLN A 81 -6.02 -8.05 -23.43
N GLN A 82 -5.43 -8.93 -22.63
CA GLN A 82 -4.90 -10.21 -23.10
C GLN A 82 -6.01 -11.25 -23.34
N ASN A 83 -7.09 -11.21 -22.56
CA ASN A 83 -8.19 -12.17 -22.66
C ASN A 83 -9.18 -11.89 -23.82
N GLN A 84 -9.11 -10.72 -24.47
CA GLN A 84 -9.98 -10.40 -25.61
C GLN A 84 -9.42 -10.87 -26.96
N THR A 85 -8.12 -11.16 -27.04
CA THR A 85 -7.46 -11.62 -28.28
C THR A 85 -7.61 -13.12 -28.56
N GLU A 86 -8.01 -13.93 -27.57
CA GLU A 86 -8.06 -15.40 -27.72
C GLU A 86 -9.42 -15.95 -28.20
N VAL A 87 -10.48 -15.14 -28.27
CA VAL A 87 -11.85 -15.60 -28.63
C VAL A 87 -12.20 -15.39 -30.12
N LYS A 88 -11.23 -14.98 -30.95
CA LYS A 88 -11.42 -14.76 -32.40
C LYS A 88 -10.50 -15.66 -33.26
N GLY A 89 -10.22 -16.87 -32.79
CA GLY A 89 -9.58 -17.95 -33.55
C GLY A 89 -10.58 -19.04 -33.89
#